data_AF-A0A146K9Q5-F1
#
_entry.id   AF-A0A146K9Q5-F1
#
_cell.length_a   1.000
_cell.length_b   1.000
_cell.length_c   1.000
_cell.angle_alpha   90.00
_cell.angle_beta   90.00
_cell.angle_gamma   90.00
#
_symmetry.space_group_name_H-M   'P 1'
#
loop_
_entity.id
_entity.type
_entity.pdbx_description
1 polymer ?
#
loop_
_entity_poly.entity_id
_entity_poly.type
_entity_poly.pdbx_seq_one_letter_code
_entity_poly.pdbx_strand_id
1 'polypeptide(L)'
;EQTVATLHNAYAYKIPPTLNIDNFTCENWPQDWMIFQGSMKVVTTEDKCFVLLLNTDNSEATRFPVQFKGALPVINQASDSSRYFVLVVMDPSGTRQAFVGIGFRDRESSFDFKVALSDFGKWLERKRNPQQIQQQQVDFSLKQGEKIKINISKPGQKTEPAKPVTKFAP
;
A
#
# COMPACT_ATOMS: atom_id res chain seq x y z
N GLU A 1 9.37 -19.75 6.70
CA GLU A 1 9.28 -18.30 6.93
C GLU A 1 10.05 -17.60 5.83
N GLN A 2 9.48 -16.57 5.21
CA GLN A 2 10.08 -15.80 4.13
C GLN A 2 10.05 -14.31 4.50
N THR A 3 11.15 -13.60 4.32
CA THR A 3 11.18 -12.13 4.46
C THR A 3 10.70 -11.49 3.16
N VAL A 4 9.68 -10.64 3.25
CA VAL A 4 9.09 -9.91 2.11
C VAL A 4 9.75 -8.55 1.95
N ALA A 5 9.97 -7.84 3.07
CA ALA A 5 10.60 -6.52 3.07
C ALA A 5 11.45 -6.34 4.33
N THR A 6 12.58 -5.64 4.19
CA THR A 6 13.39 -5.15 5.30
C THR A 6 13.38 -3.63 5.23
N LEU A 7 12.96 -2.97 6.31
CA LEU A 7 12.73 -1.54 6.37
C LEU A 7 13.56 -0.95 7.51
N HIS A 8 14.16 0.20 7.27
CA HIS A 8 15.02 0.89 8.22
C HIS A 8 14.35 2.18 8.72
N ASN A 9 14.89 2.77 9.79
CA ASN A 9 14.44 4.03 10.36
C ASN A 9 12.93 4.06 10.67
N ALA A 10 12.45 2.98 11.27
CA ALA A 10 11.06 2.80 11.62
C ALA A 10 10.82 2.96 13.12
N TYR A 11 9.61 3.34 13.46
CA TYR A 11 9.13 3.62 14.81
C TYR A 11 7.90 2.77 15.09
N ALA A 12 7.78 2.24 16.29
CA ALA A 12 6.55 1.61 16.75
C ALA A 12 5.99 2.33 17.98
N TYR A 13 4.67 2.47 18.02
CA TYR A 13 3.93 3.19 19.03
C TYR A 13 2.87 2.29 19.65
N LYS A 14 2.71 2.37 20.96
CA LYS A 14 1.60 1.78 21.69
C LYS A 14 0.40 2.73 21.59
N ILE A 15 -0.59 2.35 20.79
CA ILE A 15 -1.77 3.17 20.56
C ILE A 15 -2.83 2.83 21.62
N PRO A 16 -3.36 3.82 22.36
CA PRO A 16 -4.42 3.56 23.31
C PRO A 16 -5.71 3.17 22.60
N PRO A 17 -6.56 2.33 23.22
CA PRO A 17 -7.83 1.89 22.65
C PRO A 17 -8.85 3.02 22.50
N THR A 18 -8.59 4.20 23.08
CA THR A 18 -9.42 5.39 22.98
C THR A 18 -9.19 6.17 21.67
N LEU A 19 -8.12 5.90 20.92
CA LEU A 19 -7.85 6.57 19.66
C LEU A 19 -8.85 6.13 18.59
N ASN A 20 -9.46 7.09 17.89
CA ASN A 20 -10.29 6.78 16.72
C ASN A 20 -9.40 6.41 15.53
N ILE A 21 -9.27 5.10 15.26
CA ILE A 21 -8.40 4.57 14.20
C ILE A 21 -8.87 4.92 12.78
N ASP A 22 -10.13 5.31 12.58
CA ASP A 22 -10.66 5.66 11.25
C ASP A 22 -10.31 7.08 10.85
N ASN A 23 -10.07 7.96 11.83
CA ASN A 23 -9.71 9.35 11.58
C ASN A 23 -8.80 9.87 12.71
N PHE A 24 -7.50 9.62 12.57
CA PHE A 24 -6.47 10.10 13.50
C PHE A 24 -5.36 10.85 12.76
N THR A 25 -4.75 11.79 13.47
CA THR A 25 -3.52 12.46 13.05
C THR A 25 -2.32 11.94 13.84
N CYS A 26 -1.14 11.98 13.23
CA CYS A 26 0.10 11.57 13.88
C CYS A 26 0.86 12.72 14.55
N GLU A 27 0.56 13.98 14.19
CA GLU A 27 1.18 15.18 14.76
C GLU A 27 1.08 15.24 16.30
N ASN A 28 -0.02 14.72 16.86
CA ASN A 28 -0.30 14.78 18.30
C ASN A 28 0.10 13.51 19.07
N TRP A 29 0.84 12.57 18.47
CA TRP A 29 1.24 11.36 19.18
C TRP A 29 2.31 11.68 20.23
N PRO A 30 2.05 11.43 21.53
CA PRO A 30 3.03 11.64 22.59
C PRO A 30 4.27 10.79 22.38
N GLN A 31 5.44 11.33 22.69
CA GLN A 31 6.70 10.59 22.65
C GLN A 31 6.66 9.36 23.57
N ASP A 32 5.92 9.42 24.68
CA ASP A 32 5.72 8.32 25.62
C ASP A 32 5.00 7.10 25.01
N TRP A 33 4.31 7.28 23.87
CA TRP A 33 3.71 6.15 23.16
C TRP A 33 4.73 5.39 22.33
N MET A 34 5.89 5.97 22.00
CA MET A 34 6.92 5.31 21.23
C MET A 34 7.57 4.20 22.05
N ILE A 35 7.39 2.96 21.62
CA ILE A 35 7.93 1.77 22.28
C ILE A 35 9.16 1.19 21.58
N PHE A 36 9.41 1.60 20.34
CA PHE A 36 10.53 1.08 19.55
C PHE A 36 10.98 2.08 18.49
N GLN A 37 12.28 2.08 18.22
CA GLN A 37 12.91 2.77 17.10
C GLN A 37 14.04 1.89 16.56
N GLY A 38 14.02 1.60 15.25
CA GLY A 38 15.05 0.75 14.64
C GLY A 38 14.67 0.23 13.27
N SER A 39 15.12 -1.00 12.99
CA SER A 39 14.77 -1.70 11.75
C SER A 39 13.60 -2.65 11.99
N MET A 40 12.81 -2.90 10.94
CA MET A 40 11.75 -3.88 10.95
C MET A 40 11.80 -4.78 9.72
N LYS A 41 11.18 -5.94 9.82
CA LYS A 41 10.96 -6.86 8.70
C LYS A 41 9.48 -7.20 8.59
N VAL A 42 9.00 -7.31 7.36
CA VAL A 42 7.73 -7.97 7.07
C VAL A 42 8.07 -9.40 6.68
N VAL A 43 7.59 -10.37 7.45
CA VAL A 43 7.80 -11.80 7.17
C VAL A 43 6.47 -12.49 6.97
N THR A 44 6.51 -13.57 6.19
CA THR A 44 5.35 -14.40 5.91
C THR A 44 5.66 -15.85 6.25
N THR A 45 4.69 -16.51 6.87
CA THR A 45 4.76 -17.92 7.21
C THR A 45 3.46 -18.55 6.77
N GLU A 46 3.55 -19.36 5.73
CA GLU A 46 2.39 -19.98 5.07
C GLU A 46 1.34 -18.92 4.71
N ASP A 47 0.19 -18.93 5.40
CA ASP A 47 -0.94 -18.03 5.15
C ASP A 47 -1.05 -16.88 6.16
N LYS A 48 0.04 -16.62 6.90
CA LYS A 48 0.12 -15.54 7.89
C LYS A 48 1.23 -14.56 7.54
N CYS A 49 1.02 -13.29 7.84
CA CYS A 49 2.04 -12.25 7.73
C CYS A 49 2.25 -11.60 9.09
N PHE A 50 3.51 -11.28 9.37
CA PHE A 50 3.96 -10.71 10.61
C PHE A 50 4.87 -9.51 10.35
N VAL A 51 4.80 -8.52 11.24
CA VAL A 51 5.77 -7.43 11.33
C VAL A 51 6.70 -7.74 12.50
N LEU A 52 7.99 -7.84 12.22
CA LEU A 52 9.05 -8.09 13.19
C LEU A 52 9.81 -6.80 13.45
N LEU A 53 9.95 -6.44 14.72
CA LEU A 53 10.86 -5.41 15.18
C LEU A 53 12.22 -6.04 15.45
N LEU A 54 13.29 -5.39 15.02
CA LEU A 54 14.65 -5.90 15.13
C LEU A 54 15.46 -5.13 16.15
N ASN A 55 16.19 -5.85 17.00
CA ASN A 55 17.22 -5.27 17.84
C ASN A 55 18.41 -4.78 17.01
N THR A 56 19.32 -4.04 17.63
CA THR A 56 20.54 -3.51 16.98
C THR A 56 21.45 -4.62 16.46
N ASP A 57 21.41 -5.81 17.06
CA ASP A 57 22.13 -7.01 16.62
C ASP A 57 21.39 -7.81 15.52
N ASN A 58 20.30 -7.25 14.96
CA ASN A 58 19.43 -7.88 13.95
C ASN A 58 18.68 -9.12 14.47
N SER A 59 18.67 -9.35 15.79
CA SER A 59 17.81 -10.36 16.43
C SER A 59 16.37 -9.86 16.52
N GLU A 60 15.43 -10.78 16.68
CA GLU A 60 14.01 -10.43 16.81
C GLU A 60 13.71 -9.88 18.21
N ALA A 61 13.21 -8.64 18.27
CA ALA A 61 12.77 -8.01 19.51
C ALA A 61 11.32 -8.37 19.83
N THR A 62 10.43 -8.26 18.84
CA THR A 62 8.99 -8.50 18.98
C THR A 62 8.38 -8.78 17.60
N ARG A 63 7.36 -9.63 17.54
CA ARG A 63 6.55 -9.88 16.34
C ARG A 63 5.08 -9.56 16.57
N PHE A 64 4.44 -9.01 15.53
CA PHE A 64 3.01 -8.73 15.54
C PHE A 64 2.33 -9.39 14.33
N PRO A 65 1.21 -10.12 14.51
CA PRO A 65 0.44 -10.64 13.39
C PRO A 65 -0.32 -9.51 12.68
N VAL A 66 -0.24 -9.47 11.35
CA VAL A 66 -1.04 -8.56 10.53
C VAL A 66 -2.37 -9.23 10.18
N GLN A 67 -3.47 -8.53 10.43
CA GLN A 67 -4.80 -9.00 10.10
C GLN A 67 -5.15 -8.65 8.65
N PHE A 68 -5.88 -9.56 7.97
CA PHE A 68 -6.34 -9.37 6.59
C PHE A 68 -7.84 -9.64 6.49
N LYS A 69 -8.55 -8.75 5.80
CA LYS A 69 -9.95 -8.93 5.41
C LYS A 69 -10.02 -9.18 3.91
N GLY A 70 -10.02 -10.45 3.52
CA GLY A 70 -9.81 -10.82 2.12
C GLY A 70 -8.37 -10.50 1.69
N ALA A 71 -8.21 -9.78 0.57
CA ALA A 71 -6.90 -9.30 0.12
C ALA A 71 -6.42 -8.01 0.77
N LEU A 72 -7.25 -7.34 1.57
CA LEU A 72 -6.89 -6.04 2.14
C LEU A 72 -6.28 -6.21 3.54
N PRO A 73 -5.07 -5.65 3.78
CA PRO A 73 -4.53 -5.57 5.14
C PRO A 73 -5.41 -4.64 5.99
N VAL A 74 -5.69 -5.03 7.23
CA VAL A 74 -6.45 -4.21 8.19
C VAL A 74 -5.48 -3.21 8.83
N ILE A 75 -5.17 -2.17 8.07
CA ILE A 75 -4.31 -1.05 8.48
C ILE A 75 -5.00 0.27 8.16
N ASN A 76 -4.88 1.24 9.06
CA ASN A 76 -5.40 2.58 8.87
C ASN A 76 -4.22 3.55 8.72
N GLN A 77 -4.25 4.41 7.70
CA GLN A 77 -3.22 5.42 7.48
C GLN A 77 -3.63 6.73 8.17
N ALA A 78 -2.67 7.45 8.74
CA ALA A 78 -2.94 8.77 9.33
C ALA A 78 -3.46 9.78 8.29
N SER A 79 -4.35 10.68 8.70
CA SER A 79 -4.99 11.67 7.82
C SER A 79 -4.01 12.73 7.30
N ASP A 80 -3.03 13.07 8.13
CA ASP A 80 -2.01 14.11 7.94
C ASP A 80 -0.69 13.56 7.37
N SER A 81 -0.51 12.24 7.33
CA SER A 81 0.77 11.63 6.97
C SER A 81 0.65 10.30 6.26
N SER A 82 1.36 10.16 5.14
CA SER A 82 1.49 8.88 4.44
C SER A 82 2.52 7.95 5.06
N ARG A 83 3.23 8.39 6.11
CA ARG A 83 4.33 7.65 6.76
C ARG A 83 3.92 6.89 8.01
N TYR A 84 2.71 7.15 8.51
CA TYR A 84 2.23 6.60 9.76
C TYR A 84 0.97 5.77 9.53
N PHE A 85 0.94 4.61 10.15
CA PHE A 85 -0.12 3.63 10.06
C PHE A 85 -0.48 3.12 11.46
N VAL A 86 -1.70 2.64 11.62
CA VAL A 86 -2.13 1.88 12.80
C VAL A 86 -2.54 0.50 12.34
N LEU A 87 -1.90 -0.52 12.93
CA LEU A 87 -2.21 -1.92 12.74
C LEU A 87 -3.14 -2.37 13.86
N VAL A 88 -4.19 -3.11 13.50
CA VAL A 88 -5.04 -3.82 14.45
C VAL A 88 -4.45 -5.21 14.67
N VAL A 89 -4.00 -5.48 15.88
CA VAL A 89 -3.45 -6.79 16.28
C VAL A 89 -4.40 -7.44 17.27
N MET A 90 -4.51 -8.77 17.22
CA MET A 90 -5.28 -9.53 18.20
C MET A 90 -4.35 -10.10 19.26
N ASP A 91 -4.80 -10.08 20.51
CA ASP A 91 -4.15 -10.77 21.63
C ASP A 91 -4.03 -12.29 21.32
N PRO A 92 -3.04 -13.03 21.86
CA PRO A 92 -2.93 -14.47 21.65
C PRO A 92 -4.18 -15.25 22.04
N SER A 93 -5.00 -14.71 22.94
CA SER A 93 -6.28 -15.29 23.35
C SER A 93 -7.42 -15.05 22.35
N GLY A 94 -7.23 -14.16 21.37
CA GLY A 94 -8.20 -13.81 20.32
C GLY A 94 -9.39 -12.94 20.78
N THR A 95 -9.49 -12.64 22.07
CA THR A 95 -10.65 -11.93 22.65
C THR A 95 -10.51 -10.42 22.70
N ARG A 96 -9.27 -9.90 22.62
CA ARG A 96 -8.98 -8.47 22.72
C ARG A 96 -8.20 -8.01 21.51
N GLN A 97 -8.57 -6.85 21.00
CA GLN A 97 -7.83 -6.12 19.98
C GLN A 97 -6.90 -5.11 20.67
N ALA A 98 -5.69 -5.00 20.16
CA ALA A 98 -4.75 -3.95 20.49
C ALA A 98 -4.35 -3.22 19.22
N PHE A 99 -3.86 -2.00 19.39
CA PHE A 99 -3.47 -1.14 18.28
C PHE A 99 -1.98 -0.85 18.37
N VAL A 100 -1.28 -1.07 17.27
CA VAL A 100 0.15 -0.79 17.14
C VAL A 100 0.32 0.27 16.06
N GLY A 101 0.82 1.43 16.45
CA GLY A 101 1.18 2.49 15.53
C GLY A 101 2.54 2.17 14.92
N ILE A 102 2.68 2.31 13.61
CA ILE A 102 3.93 2.14 12.89
C ILE A 102 4.20 3.41 12.11
N GLY A 103 5.37 4.00 12.33
CA GLY A 103 5.83 5.20 11.62
C GLY A 103 7.14 4.95 10.90
N PHE A 104 7.38 5.67 9.82
CA PHE A 104 8.65 5.65 9.10
C PHE A 104 9.23 7.05 9.01
N ARG A 105 10.55 7.15 9.09
CA ARG A 105 11.24 8.41 8.76
C ARG A 105 11.09 8.75 7.29
N ASP A 106 11.25 7.75 6.42
CA ASP A 106 11.28 7.94 4.98
C ASP A 106 9.96 7.51 4.32
N ARG A 107 9.48 8.32 3.38
CA ARG A 107 8.23 8.02 2.66
C ARG A 107 8.35 6.77 1.78
N GLU A 108 9.53 6.51 1.26
CA GLU A 108 9.82 5.32 0.45
C GLU A 108 9.60 4.04 1.26
N SER A 109 10.18 3.94 2.47
CA SER A 109 9.97 2.78 3.35
C SER A 109 8.51 2.61 3.76
N SER A 110 7.77 3.71 3.96
CA SER A 110 6.33 3.63 4.24
C SER A 110 5.52 3.07 3.07
N PHE A 111 5.94 3.36 1.84
CA PHE A 111 5.31 2.84 0.64
C PHE A 111 5.63 1.36 0.46
N ASP A 112 6.91 0.97 0.61
CA ASP A 112 7.35 -0.42 0.54
C ASP A 112 6.62 -1.29 1.56
N PHE A 113 6.44 -0.79 2.78
CA PHE A 113 5.64 -1.46 3.82
C PHE A 113 4.21 -1.73 3.35
N LYS A 114 3.53 -0.70 2.85
CA LYS A 114 2.14 -0.79 2.40
C LYS A 114 1.98 -1.74 1.22
N VAL A 115 2.91 -1.70 0.27
CA VAL A 115 2.94 -2.58 -0.91
C VAL A 115 3.19 -4.02 -0.49
N ALA A 116 4.18 -4.28 0.38
CA ALA A 116 4.49 -5.61 0.88
C ALA A 116 3.28 -6.29 1.53
N LEU A 117 2.52 -5.55 2.35
CA LEU A 117 1.30 -6.06 2.95
C LEU A 117 0.19 -6.30 1.91
N SER A 118 -0.02 -5.34 1.01
CA SER A 118 -1.06 -5.45 -0.01
C SER A 118 -0.82 -6.61 -0.97
N ASP A 119 0.42 -6.84 -1.38
CA ASP A 119 0.78 -7.93 -2.29
C ASP A 119 0.67 -9.29 -1.63
N PHE A 120 0.99 -9.39 -0.33
CA PHE A 120 0.70 -10.61 0.44
C PHE A 120 -0.80 -10.90 0.52
N GLY A 121 -1.63 -9.88 0.74
CA GLY A 121 -3.08 -10.03 0.74
C GLY A 121 -3.63 -10.50 -0.61
N LYS A 122 -3.17 -9.95 -1.73
CA LYS A 122 -3.52 -10.44 -3.08
C LYS A 122 -3.06 -11.88 -3.31
N TRP A 123 -1.88 -12.25 -2.78
CA TRP A 123 -1.39 -13.62 -2.85
C TRP A 123 -2.29 -14.58 -2.04
N LEU A 124 -2.72 -14.20 -0.83
CA LEU A 124 -3.65 -14.98 -0.01
C LEU A 124 -4.98 -15.21 -0.74
N GLU A 125 -5.53 -14.19 -1.39
CA GLU A 125 -6.77 -14.30 -2.14
C GLU A 125 -6.62 -15.24 -3.36
N ARG A 126 -5.55 -15.10 -4.15
CA ARG A 126 -5.24 -15.99 -5.27
C ARG A 126 -5.09 -17.45 -4.83
N LYS A 127 -4.47 -17.68 -3.67
CA LYS A 127 -4.30 -19.03 -3.10
C LYS A 127 -5.65 -19.63 -2.67
N ARG A 128 -6.55 -18.82 -2.11
CA ARG A 128 -7.90 -19.25 -1.68
C ARG A 128 -8.85 -19.46 -2.86
N ASN A 129 -8.73 -18.67 -3.92
CA ASN A 129 -9.60 -18.74 -5.10
C ASN A 129 -8.79 -18.84 -6.41
N PRO A 130 -8.22 -20.03 -6.73
CA PRO A 130 -7.38 -20.19 -7.91
C PRO A 130 -8.13 -20.00 -9.24
N GLN A 131 -9.48 -20.03 -9.24
CA GLN A 131 -10.30 -19.98 -10.44
C GLN A 131 -10.47 -18.56 -11.04
N GLN A 132 -10.27 -17.49 -10.26
CA GLN A 132 -10.41 -16.11 -10.75
C GLN A 132 -9.30 -15.65 -11.72
N ILE A 133 -8.21 -16.42 -11.85
CA ILE A 133 -7.06 -16.07 -12.71
C ILE A 133 -7.39 -16.27 -14.21
N GLN A 134 -8.46 -17.00 -14.55
CA GLN A 134 -8.79 -17.30 -15.96
C GLN A 134 -9.50 -16.18 -16.73
N GLN A 135 -9.83 -15.02 -16.10
CA GLN A 135 -10.68 -13.99 -16.72
C GLN A 135 -10.02 -12.64 -17.06
N GLN A 136 -8.69 -12.51 -16.97
CA GLN A 136 -8.00 -11.33 -17.49
C GLN A 136 -6.93 -11.69 -18.53
N GLN A 137 -7.30 -12.50 -19.53
CA GLN A 137 -6.76 -12.28 -20.87
C GLN A 137 -7.51 -11.09 -21.47
N VAL A 138 -7.03 -9.89 -21.16
CA VAL A 138 -7.43 -8.70 -21.92
C VAL A 138 -6.81 -8.87 -23.31
N ASP A 139 -7.62 -9.26 -24.28
CA ASP A 139 -7.21 -9.32 -25.67
C ASP A 139 -7.01 -7.88 -26.18
N PHE A 140 -5.74 -7.46 -26.30
CA PHE A 140 -5.37 -6.17 -26.89
C PHE A 140 -5.26 -6.25 -28.42
N SER A 141 -5.70 -7.35 -29.05
CA SER A 141 -5.71 -7.47 -30.49
C SER A 141 -6.84 -6.61 -31.07
N LEU A 142 -6.48 -5.70 -31.98
CA LEU A 142 -7.46 -4.97 -32.78
C LEU A 142 -8.31 -5.97 -33.56
N LYS A 143 -9.63 -5.86 -33.43
CA LYS A 143 -10.54 -6.64 -34.27
C LYS A 143 -10.32 -6.22 -35.73
N GLN A 144 -10.35 -7.21 -36.62
CA GLN A 144 -10.02 -7.04 -38.03
C GLN A 144 -10.86 -5.91 -38.66
N GLY A 145 -10.21 -4.77 -38.97
CA GLY A 145 -10.85 -3.58 -39.53
C GLY A 145 -10.78 -2.32 -38.67
N GLU A 146 -10.36 -2.41 -37.40
CA GLU A 146 -10.22 -1.25 -36.52
C GLU A 146 -8.87 -0.54 -36.74
N LYS A 147 -8.89 0.67 -37.30
CA LYS A 147 -7.69 1.51 -37.52
C LYS A 147 -7.48 2.43 -36.32
N ILE A 148 -6.39 2.23 -35.57
CA ILE A 148 -5.97 3.17 -34.52
C ILE A 148 -5.54 4.48 -35.19
N LYS A 149 -6.30 5.56 -34.98
CA LYS A 149 -5.91 6.91 -35.38
C LYS A 149 -4.96 7.49 -34.33
N ILE A 150 -3.66 7.35 -34.57
CA ILE A 150 -2.62 8.04 -33.80
C ILE A 150 -2.43 9.46 -34.35
N ASN A 151 -2.86 10.47 -33.60
CA ASN A 151 -2.48 11.86 -33.87
C ASN A 151 -1.07 12.11 -33.33
N ILE A 152 -0.07 11.90 -34.18
CA ILE A 152 1.31 12.28 -33.91
C ILE A 152 1.46 13.76 -34.27
N SER A 153 1.23 14.65 -33.31
CA SER A 153 1.58 16.06 -33.44
C SER A 153 3.09 16.20 -33.30
N LYS A 154 3.80 16.38 -34.41
CA LYS A 154 5.21 16.80 -34.37
C LYS A 154 5.31 18.19 -33.72
N PRO A 155 6.24 18.41 -32.78
CA PRO A 155 6.49 19.74 -32.25
C PRO A 155 7.24 20.58 -33.30
N GLY A 156 6.65 21.71 -33.67
CA GLY A 156 7.33 22.76 -34.44
C GLY A 156 6.99 22.81 -35.92
N GLN A 157 5.96 23.57 -36.27
CA GLN A 157 6.00 24.62 -37.28
C GLN A 157 4.66 25.38 -37.30
N LYS A 158 4.74 26.69 -37.08
CA LYS A 158 3.64 27.65 -37.28
C LYS A 158 3.40 27.78 -38.79
N THR A 159 2.15 27.69 -39.21
CA THR A 159 1.65 28.36 -40.42
C THR A 159 0.17 28.73 -40.25
N GLU A 160 -0.16 29.95 -40.67
CA GLU A 160 -1.40 30.69 -40.48
C GLU A 160 -2.67 30.04 -41.07
N PRO A 161 -3.87 30.39 -40.55
CA PRO A 161 -5.13 29.94 -41.11
C PRO A 161 -5.51 30.73 -42.37
N ALA A 162 -5.60 30.05 -43.52
CA ALA A 162 -6.24 30.59 -44.72
C ALA A 162 -7.77 30.51 -44.59
N LYS A 163 -8.45 31.64 -44.80
CA LYS A 163 -9.92 31.76 -44.76
C LYS A 163 -10.56 31.04 -45.96
N PRO A 164 -11.67 30.29 -45.78
CA PRO A 164 -12.45 29.79 -46.90
C PRO A 164 -13.35 30.88 -47.48
N VAL A 165 -13.28 31.08 -48.80
CA VAL A 165 -14.23 31.90 -49.58
C VAL A 165 -15.40 31.01 -49.98
N THR A 166 -16.61 31.32 -49.53
CA THR A 166 -17.83 30.67 -50.02
C THR A 166 -18.67 31.69 -50.77
N LYS A 167 -18.76 31.54 -52.10
CA LYS A 167 -19.72 32.26 -52.95
C LYS A 167 -21.10 31.63 -52.76
N PHE A 168 -22.09 32.45 -52.38
CA PHE A 168 -23.51 32.10 -52.37
C PHE A 168 -24.16 32.55 -53.68
N ALA A 169 -24.93 31.65 -54.30
CA ALA A 169 -26.00 31.88 -55.27
C ALA A 169 -26.72 30.53 -55.45
N PRO A 170 -28.01 30.46 -55.85
CA PRO A 170 -28.80 31.47 -56.57
C PRO A 170 -29.59 32.45 -55.71
#